data_AF-A0A8T0E5Q1-F1
#
_entry.id   AF-A0A8T0E5Q1-F1
#
_cell.length_a   1.000
_cell.length_b   1.000
_cell.length_c   1.000
_cell.angle_alpha   90.00
_cell.angle_beta   90.00
_cell.angle_gamma   90.00
#
_symmetry.space_group_name_H-M   'P 1'
#
loop_
_entity.id
_entity.type
_entity.pdbx_description
1 polymer ?
#
loop_
_entity_poly.entity_id
_entity_poly.type
_entity_poly.pdbx_seq_one_letter_code
_entity_poly.pdbx_strand_id
1 'polypeptide(L)'
;MGKKANHKFRLNDNERVKAFALLSDLRNLLREKEEKDAEESITKEKAKPAKTYAEVTATKQAHTVLLLPKENSKENVKKLVEENVQPTKEKMAINALRPLRNKGIAVHCSDEEGAQKLIQMIQGNQRLAETIECKKPSTRHPRCIVYDIPNGIADLEVLEVLELTNRSSQRFSEAEL
;
A
#
# COMPACT_ATOMS: atom_id res chain seq x y z
N MET A 1 5.72 -26.58 70.89
CA MET A 1 4.42 -25.87 70.79
C MET A 1 4.70 -24.37 70.67
N GLY A 2 4.13 -23.68 69.69
CA GLY A 2 4.28 -22.22 69.57
C GLY A 2 3.41 -21.66 68.45
N LYS A 3 2.15 -21.35 68.77
CA LYS A 3 1.21 -20.68 67.84
C LYS A 3 1.59 -19.20 67.73
N LYS A 4 1.93 -18.71 66.53
CA LYS A 4 2.09 -17.26 66.28
C LYS A 4 0.71 -16.66 65.95
N ALA A 5 0.26 -15.72 66.77
CA ALA A 5 -0.99 -14.99 66.57
C ALA A 5 -0.82 -13.94 65.45
N ASN A 6 -1.65 -14.04 64.41
CA ASN A 6 -1.72 -13.02 63.35
C ASN A 6 -2.59 -11.85 63.85
N HIS A 7 -1.94 -10.77 64.28
CA HIS A 7 -2.65 -9.54 64.65
C HIS A 7 -3.01 -8.77 63.37
N LYS A 8 -4.27 -8.89 62.91
CA LYS A 8 -4.77 -8.02 61.84
C LYS A 8 -4.85 -6.59 62.39
N PHE A 9 -4.05 -5.68 61.83
CA PHE A 9 -4.12 -4.26 62.15
C PHE A 9 -5.47 -3.73 61.69
N ARG A 10 -6.34 -3.35 62.63
CA ARG A 10 -7.71 -2.93 62.37
C ARG A 10 -7.74 -1.41 62.52
N LEU A 11 -7.85 -0.72 61.38
CA LEU A 11 -7.96 0.74 61.35
C LEU A 11 -9.20 1.18 62.15
N ASN A 12 -9.02 2.18 62.99
CA ASN A 12 -10.11 2.78 63.76
C ASN A 12 -11.04 3.57 62.82
N ASP A 13 -12.28 3.81 63.23
CA ASP A 13 -13.29 4.42 62.35
C ASP A 13 -12.87 5.80 61.83
N ASN A 14 -12.18 6.60 62.65
CA ASN A 14 -11.60 7.89 62.22
C ASN A 14 -10.49 7.74 61.17
N GLU A 15 -9.68 6.68 61.25
CA GLU A 15 -8.62 6.41 60.27
C GLU A 15 -9.21 5.91 58.95
N ARG A 16 -10.31 5.16 59.02
CA ARG A 16 -11.06 4.71 57.84
C ARG A 16 -11.68 5.88 57.09
N VAL A 17 -12.28 6.83 57.82
CA VAL A 17 -12.86 8.04 57.21
C VAL A 17 -11.77 8.89 56.54
N LYS A 18 -10.61 9.07 57.19
CA LYS A 18 -9.47 9.78 56.59
C LYS A 18 -8.91 9.06 55.35
N ALA A 19 -8.80 7.74 55.40
CA ALA A 19 -8.35 6.95 54.25
C ALA A 19 -9.33 7.07 53.06
N PHE A 20 -10.64 7.08 53.32
CA PHE A 20 -11.65 7.29 52.29
C PHE A 20 -11.58 8.69 51.66
N ALA A 21 -11.37 9.73 52.47
CA ALA A 21 -11.20 11.09 51.98
C ALA A 21 -9.98 11.19 51.05
N LEU A 22 -8.82 10.67 51.49
CA LEU A 22 -7.60 10.65 50.68
C LEU A 22 -7.76 9.87 49.37
N LEU A 23 -8.47 8.73 49.39
CA LEU A 23 -8.74 7.96 48.17
C LEU A 23 -9.65 8.72 47.19
N SER A 24 -10.61 9.49 47.69
CA SER A 24 -11.47 10.33 46.86
C SER A 24 -10.68 11.48 46.23
N ASP A 25 -9.80 12.12 47.00
CA ASP A 25 -8.95 13.21 46.51
C ASP A 25 -7.97 12.71 45.44
N LEU A 26 -7.38 11.53 45.65
CA LEU A 26 -6.48 10.90 44.68
C LEU A 26 -7.20 10.53 43.39
N ARG A 27 -8.45 10.05 43.49
CA ARG A 27 -9.31 9.79 42.31
C ARG A 27 -9.60 11.07 41.54
N ASN A 28 -9.88 12.17 42.22
CA ASN A 28 -10.17 13.46 41.58
C ASN A 28 -8.92 14.01 40.87
N LEU A 29 -7.75 13.92 41.51
CA LEU A 29 -6.46 14.31 40.92
C LEU A 29 -6.11 13.50 39.66
N LEU A 30 -6.40 12.19 39.65
CA LEU A 30 -6.18 11.35 38.46
C LEU A 30 -7.11 11.76 37.32
N ARG A 31 -8.36 12.10 37.62
CA ARG A 31 -9.34 12.56 36.62
C ARG A 31 -8.95 13.91 36.00
N GLU A 32 -8.50 14.86 36.81
CA GLU A 32 -7.99 16.15 36.32
C GLU A 32 -6.72 15.99 35.47
N LYS A 33 -5.92 14.94 35.73
CA LYS A 33 -4.75 14.62 34.91
C LYS A 33 -5.15 14.02 33.56
N GLU A 34 -6.13 13.11 33.56
CA GLU A 34 -6.71 12.55 32.33
C GLU A 34 -7.36 13.63 31.46
N GLU A 35 -8.04 14.63 32.07
CA GLU A 35 -8.64 15.75 31.35
C GLU A 35 -7.59 16.70 30.75
N LYS A 36 -6.47 16.97 31.46
CA LYS A 36 -5.34 17.77 30.94
C LYS A 36 -4.57 17.05 29.84
N ASP A 37 -4.34 15.74 29.98
CA ASP A 37 -3.69 14.92 28.96
C ASP A 37 -4.59 14.77 27.71
N ALA A 38 -5.92 14.74 27.88
CA ALA A 38 -6.88 14.75 26.78
C ALA A 38 -6.90 16.10 26.05
N GLU A 39 -6.92 17.24 26.75
CA GLU A 39 -6.91 18.57 26.12
C GLU A 39 -5.58 18.88 25.41
N GLU A 40 -4.43 18.43 25.93
CA GLU A 40 -3.13 18.62 25.29
C GLU A 40 -2.93 17.68 24.08
N SER A 41 -3.64 16.55 24.02
CA SER A 41 -3.65 15.65 22.85
C SER A 41 -4.50 16.16 21.67
N ILE A 42 -5.49 17.04 21.91
CA ILE A 42 -6.37 17.58 20.85
C ILE A 42 -5.66 18.65 19.99
N THR A 43 -4.56 19.24 20.45
CA THR A 43 -3.84 20.30 19.71
C THR A 43 -2.56 19.84 18.99
N LYS A 44 -2.11 18.58 19.14
CA LYS A 44 -0.85 18.11 18.53
C LYS A 44 -0.98 17.08 17.38
N GLU A 45 -2.16 16.64 16.97
CA GLU A 45 -2.26 15.64 15.90
C GLU A 45 -3.40 15.89 14.90
N LYS A 46 -3.18 16.84 13.98
CA LYS A 46 -3.79 16.81 12.63
C LYS A 46 -2.71 16.69 11.55
N ALA A 47 -1.69 15.88 11.80
CA ALA A 47 -0.85 15.40 10.72
C ALA A 47 -1.68 14.37 9.93
N LYS A 48 -1.86 14.59 8.62
CA LYS A 48 -2.57 13.62 7.77
C LYS A 48 -1.91 12.24 7.95
N PRO A 49 -2.69 11.16 8.07
CA PRO A 49 -2.14 9.82 8.19
C PRO A 49 -1.17 9.56 7.03
N ALA A 50 -0.05 8.88 7.33
CA ALA A 50 0.90 8.49 6.31
C ALA A 50 0.18 7.62 5.27
N LYS A 51 0.30 8.01 3.99
CA LYS A 51 -0.37 7.30 2.90
C LYS A 51 0.08 5.85 2.88
N THR A 52 -0.86 4.93 2.73
CA THR A 52 -0.53 3.51 2.56
C THR A 52 0.19 3.28 1.22
N TYR A 53 0.94 2.17 1.10
CA TYR A 53 1.60 1.82 -0.16
C TYR A 53 0.59 1.74 -1.32
N ALA A 54 -0.59 1.16 -1.05
CA ALA A 54 -1.69 1.07 -2.02
C ALA A 54 -2.13 2.46 -2.51
N GLU A 55 -2.36 3.42 -1.61
CA GLU A 55 -2.75 4.80 -1.95
C GLU A 55 -1.68 5.51 -2.79
N VAL A 56 -0.41 5.34 -2.45
CA VAL A 56 0.70 5.94 -3.22
C VAL A 56 0.76 5.36 -4.63
N THR A 57 0.51 4.06 -4.80
CA THR A 57 0.51 3.42 -6.12
C THR A 57 -0.76 3.69 -6.92
N ALA A 58 -1.92 3.85 -6.29
CA ALA A 58 -3.20 4.08 -6.96
C ALA A 58 -3.25 5.44 -7.67
N THR A 59 -2.61 6.45 -7.09
CA THR A 59 -2.58 7.82 -7.64
C THR A 59 -1.63 8.02 -8.81
N LYS A 60 -0.70 7.08 -9.04
CA LYS A 60 0.21 7.11 -10.19
C LYS A 60 -0.29 6.14 -11.26
N GLN A 61 -1.20 6.60 -12.12
CA GLN A 61 -1.43 5.90 -13.39
C GLN A 61 -0.14 5.99 -14.22
N ALA A 62 0.59 4.88 -14.30
CA ALA A 62 1.80 4.81 -15.09
C ALA A 62 1.44 4.53 -16.55
N HIS A 63 1.51 5.53 -17.42
CA HIS A 63 1.31 5.38 -18.86
C HIS A 63 2.53 4.72 -19.50
N THR A 64 2.66 3.41 -19.30
CA THR A 64 3.83 2.64 -19.75
C THR A 64 3.46 1.73 -20.89
N VAL A 65 4.31 1.65 -21.91
CA VAL A 65 4.20 0.69 -23.01
C VAL A 65 5.41 -0.23 -23.00
N LEU A 66 5.16 -1.54 -23.08
CA LEU A 66 6.20 -2.55 -23.21
C LEU A 66 6.43 -2.84 -24.68
N LEU A 67 7.67 -2.69 -25.13
CA LEU A 67 8.11 -2.99 -26.48
C LEU A 67 9.01 -4.21 -26.42
N LEU A 68 8.54 -5.32 -26.96
CA LEU A 68 9.22 -6.61 -26.91
C LEU A 68 9.63 -7.03 -28.33
N PRO A 69 10.79 -7.68 -28.51
CA PRO A 69 11.10 -8.28 -29.80
C PRO A 69 10.18 -9.48 -30.05
N LYS A 70 9.69 -9.63 -31.28
CA LYS A 70 9.01 -10.86 -31.72
C LYS A 70 10.01 -12.01 -31.81
N GLU A 71 9.56 -13.25 -31.65
CA GLU A 71 10.42 -14.45 -31.52
C GLU A 71 11.45 -14.63 -32.64
N ASN A 72 11.16 -14.13 -33.85
CA ASN A 72 12.04 -14.23 -35.01
C ASN A 72 13.05 -13.07 -35.13
N SER A 73 12.96 -12.04 -34.29
CA SER A 73 13.83 -10.87 -34.38
C SER A 73 15.03 -10.96 -33.43
N LYS A 74 16.23 -10.78 -34.00
CA LYS A 74 17.48 -10.57 -33.25
C LYS A 74 17.85 -9.09 -33.12
N GLU A 75 17.03 -8.19 -33.64
CA GLU A 75 17.31 -6.75 -33.64
C GLU A 75 17.17 -6.16 -32.23
N ASN A 76 17.95 -5.10 -31.96
CA ASN A 76 17.89 -4.41 -30.68
C ASN A 76 16.74 -3.40 -30.72
N VAL A 77 15.65 -3.72 -30.01
CA VAL A 77 14.43 -2.89 -29.93
C VAL A 77 14.75 -1.44 -29.54
N LYS A 78 15.72 -1.22 -28.65
CA LYS A 78 16.11 0.13 -28.23
C LYS A 78 16.61 0.98 -29.39
N LYS A 79 17.55 0.45 -30.18
CA LYS A 79 18.13 1.17 -31.32
C LYS A 79 17.07 1.45 -32.38
N LEU A 80 16.24 0.43 -32.66
CA LEU A 80 15.20 0.54 -33.68
C LEU A 80 14.16 1.61 -33.33
N VAL A 81 13.79 1.72 -32.04
CA VAL A 81 12.90 2.77 -31.54
C VAL A 81 13.57 4.15 -31.58
N GLU A 82 14.83 4.27 -31.17
CA GLU A 82 15.57 5.55 -31.22
C GLU A 82 15.76 6.08 -32.66
N GLU A 83 15.89 5.19 -33.65
CA GLU A 83 16.04 5.56 -35.07
C GLU A 83 14.71 5.99 -35.71
N ASN A 84 13.60 5.34 -35.35
CA ASN A 84 12.32 5.51 -36.04
C ASN A 84 11.30 6.37 -35.29
N VAL A 85 11.47 6.56 -33.97
CA VAL A 85 10.54 7.34 -33.14
C VAL A 85 11.25 8.60 -32.67
N GLN A 86 10.69 9.76 -33.00
CA GLN A 86 11.24 11.06 -32.62
C GLN A 86 10.26 11.81 -31.71
N PRO A 87 10.42 11.68 -30.37
CA PRO A 87 9.43 12.16 -29.40
C PRO A 87 9.11 13.66 -29.53
N THR A 88 10.13 14.46 -29.87
CA THR A 88 10.02 15.91 -30.03
C THR A 88 9.18 16.31 -31.23
N LYS A 89 9.24 15.56 -32.34
CA LYS A 89 8.44 15.86 -33.54
C LYS A 89 6.97 15.50 -33.35
N GLU A 90 6.71 14.45 -32.60
CA GLU A 90 5.37 13.88 -32.41
C GLU A 90 4.64 14.45 -31.19
N LYS A 91 5.25 15.44 -30.51
CA LYS A 91 4.75 16.06 -29.27
C LYS A 91 4.42 15.00 -28.20
N MET A 92 5.26 13.97 -28.09
CA MET A 92 5.13 12.93 -27.07
C MET A 92 6.09 13.21 -25.91
N ALA A 93 5.54 13.33 -24.70
CA ALA A 93 6.35 13.42 -23.49
C ALA A 93 6.75 12.01 -23.03
N ILE A 94 7.99 11.62 -23.33
CA ILE A 94 8.60 10.38 -22.80
C ILE A 94 9.44 10.75 -21.58
N ASN A 95 9.11 10.15 -20.44
CA ASN A 95 9.80 10.38 -19.17
C ASN A 95 11.03 9.49 -19.01
N ALA A 96 10.93 8.22 -19.40
CA ALA A 96 12.02 7.27 -19.22
C ALA A 96 11.90 6.08 -20.16
N LEU A 97 13.06 5.57 -20.57
CA LEU A 97 13.23 4.30 -21.25
C LEU A 97 13.95 3.33 -20.31
N ARG A 98 13.32 2.21 -19.96
CA ARG A 98 13.93 1.17 -19.11
C ARG A 98 14.16 -0.12 -19.90
N PRO A 99 15.36 -0.70 -19.89
CA PRO A 99 15.58 -2.00 -20.51
C PRO A 99 14.87 -3.12 -19.72
N LEU A 100 14.34 -4.12 -20.45
CA LEU A 100 13.73 -5.32 -19.89
C LEU A 100 14.66 -6.53 -20.09
N ARG A 101 14.53 -7.55 -19.24
CA ARG A 101 15.35 -8.77 -19.30
C ARG A 101 15.23 -9.52 -20.64
N ASN A 102 14.08 -9.44 -21.30
CA ASN A 102 13.79 -10.16 -22.54
C ASN A 102 14.20 -9.35 -23.79
N LYS A 103 15.30 -8.57 -23.73
CA LYS A 103 15.77 -7.69 -24.82
C LYS A 103 14.75 -6.65 -25.32
N GLY A 104 13.67 -6.45 -24.57
CA GLY A 104 12.68 -5.40 -24.80
C GLY A 104 13.00 -4.13 -24.01
N ILE A 105 12.14 -3.12 -24.18
CA ILE A 105 12.20 -1.86 -23.44
C ILE A 105 10.81 -1.51 -22.91
N ALA A 106 10.75 -0.89 -21.73
CA ALA A 106 9.57 -0.23 -21.20
C ALA A 106 9.71 1.28 -21.42
N VAL A 107 8.70 1.86 -22.07
CA VAL A 107 8.62 3.29 -22.37
C VAL A 107 7.61 3.91 -21.43
N HIS A 108 8.07 4.79 -20.54
CA HIS A 108 7.20 5.57 -19.66
C HIS A 108 6.85 6.89 -20.34
N CYS A 109 5.56 7.08 -20.62
CA CYS A 109 4.98 8.33 -21.12
C CYS A 109 4.38 9.14 -19.96
N SER A 110 4.27 10.45 -20.14
CA SER A 110 3.59 11.33 -19.17
C SER A 110 2.07 11.19 -19.21
N ASP A 111 1.51 10.92 -20.39
CA ASP A 111 0.07 10.90 -20.63
C ASP A 111 -0.34 9.65 -21.40
N GLU A 112 -1.60 9.25 -21.27
CA GLU A 112 -2.14 8.09 -22.00
C GLU A 112 -2.12 8.31 -23.52
N GLU A 113 -2.41 9.53 -23.98
CA GLU A 113 -2.38 9.86 -25.41
C GLU A 113 -0.99 9.62 -26.02
N GLY A 114 0.07 9.95 -25.29
CA GLY A 114 1.44 9.70 -25.73
C GLY A 114 1.73 8.20 -25.87
N ALA A 115 1.25 7.40 -24.92
CA ALA A 115 1.37 5.94 -24.98
C ALA A 115 0.60 5.34 -26.17
N GLN A 116 -0.61 5.84 -26.45
CA GLN A 116 -1.42 5.37 -27.58
C GLN A 116 -0.79 5.76 -28.93
N LYS A 117 -0.30 6.99 -29.07
CA LYS A 117 0.43 7.45 -30.27
C LYS A 117 1.65 6.60 -30.55
N LEU A 118 2.44 6.28 -29.51
CA LEU A 118 3.60 5.40 -29.64
C LEU A 118 3.22 4.03 -30.21
N ILE A 119 2.14 3.43 -29.70
CA ILE A 119 1.64 2.15 -30.21
C ILE A 119 1.23 2.28 -31.68
N GLN A 120 0.49 3.33 -32.04
CA GLN A 120 0.03 3.56 -33.42
C GLN A 120 1.19 3.73 -34.40
N MET A 121 2.27 4.43 -34.01
CA MET A 121 3.42 4.62 -34.92
C MET A 121 4.23 3.35 -35.13
N ILE A 122 4.39 2.55 -34.08
CA ILE A 122 5.06 1.26 -34.19
C ILE A 122 4.24 0.31 -35.06
N GLN A 123 2.91 0.34 -34.94
CA GLN A 123 2.02 -0.47 -35.78
C GLN A 123 1.89 0.06 -37.21
N GLY A 124 2.02 1.37 -37.42
CA GLY A 124 1.94 2.01 -38.73
C GLY A 124 3.21 1.83 -39.58
N ASN A 125 4.37 1.57 -38.96
CA ASN A 125 5.60 1.28 -39.67
C ASN A 125 5.77 -0.24 -39.84
N GLN A 126 5.68 -0.73 -41.08
CA GLN A 126 5.72 -2.16 -41.39
C GLN A 126 6.95 -2.88 -40.81
N ARG A 127 8.14 -2.26 -40.89
CA ARG A 127 9.38 -2.82 -40.33
C ARG A 127 9.29 -2.96 -38.81
N LEU A 128 8.74 -1.95 -38.13
CA LEU A 128 8.60 -1.98 -36.68
C LEU A 128 7.53 -2.99 -36.24
N ALA A 129 6.39 -3.03 -36.94
CA ALA A 129 5.29 -3.93 -36.64
C ALA A 129 5.66 -5.42 -36.81
N GLU A 130 6.53 -5.74 -37.76
CA GLU A 130 7.05 -7.11 -37.97
C GLU A 130 8.07 -7.53 -36.91
N THR A 131 8.79 -6.56 -36.34
CA THR A 131 9.95 -6.81 -35.46
C THR A 131 9.61 -6.68 -33.98
N ILE A 132 8.72 -5.75 -33.64
CA ILE A 132 8.36 -5.34 -32.28
C ILE A 132 6.90 -5.70 -32.01
N GLU A 133 6.66 -6.26 -30.83
CA GLU A 133 5.35 -6.43 -30.24
C GLU A 133 5.13 -5.37 -29.15
N CYS A 134 4.06 -4.57 -29.30
CA CYS A 134 3.63 -3.62 -28.29
C CYS A 134 2.65 -4.27 -27.31
N LYS A 135 2.93 -4.19 -26.02
CA LYS A 135 2.03 -4.66 -24.95
C LYS A 135 1.83 -3.58 -23.89
N LYS A 136 0.59 -3.41 -23.42
CA LYS A 136 0.33 -2.67 -22.18
C LYS A 136 0.75 -3.55 -20.99
N PRO A 137 1.35 -2.99 -19.92
CA PRO A 137 1.60 -3.75 -18.70
C PRO A 137 0.28 -4.31 -18.18
N SER A 138 0.22 -5.63 -18.02
CA SER A 138 -0.91 -6.27 -17.36
C SER A 138 -0.70 -6.27 -15.85
N THR A 139 -1.80 -6.33 -15.11
CA THR A 139 -1.74 -6.66 -13.69
C THR A 139 -1.06 -8.02 -13.53
N ARG A 140 -0.19 -8.14 -12.52
CA ARG A 140 0.25 -9.46 -12.08
C ARG A 140 -0.90 -10.12 -11.34
N HIS A 141 -0.98 -11.44 -11.42
CA HIS A 141 -1.70 -12.22 -10.42
C HIS A 141 -0.79 -12.32 -9.19
N PRO A 142 -1.01 -11.51 -8.13
CA PRO A 142 -0.20 -11.60 -6.94
C PRO A 142 -0.34 -13.01 -6.36
N ARG A 143 0.80 -13.60 -5.98
CA ARG A 143 0.84 -14.89 -5.30
C ARG A 143 1.47 -14.66 -3.94
N CYS A 144 0.81 -15.13 -2.90
CA CYS A 144 1.36 -15.17 -1.55
C CYS A 144 1.54 -16.62 -1.10
N ILE A 145 2.41 -16.82 -0.12
CA ILE A 145 2.56 -18.08 0.60
C ILE A 145 2.22 -17.74 2.05
N VAL A 146 1.27 -18.47 2.62
CA VAL A 146 0.84 -18.32 4.01
C VAL A 146 1.42 -19.49 4.79
N TYR A 147 2.18 -19.19 5.84
CA TYR A 147 2.82 -20.18 6.70
C TYR A 147 2.00 -20.39 7.98
N ASP A 148 2.36 -21.42 8.74
CA ASP A 148 1.83 -21.70 10.08
C ASP A 148 0.31 -21.91 10.13
N ILE A 149 -0.26 -22.47 9.05
CA ILE A 149 -1.65 -22.91 9.04
C ILE A 149 -1.75 -24.24 9.80
N PRO A 150 -2.58 -24.32 10.87
CA PRO A 150 -2.80 -25.55 11.60
C PRO A 150 -3.25 -26.71 10.70
N ASN A 151 -2.68 -27.89 10.93
CA ASN A 151 -3.09 -29.11 10.24
C ASN A 151 -4.57 -29.42 10.57
N GLY A 152 -5.43 -29.41 9.55
CA GLY A 152 -6.87 -29.68 9.71
C GLY A 152 -7.79 -28.57 9.20
N ILE A 153 -7.25 -27.38 8.90
CA ILE A 153 -8.00 -26.33 8.20
C ILE A 153 -8.07 -26.68 6.71
N ALA A 154 -9.27 -26.61 6.13
CA ALA A 154 -9.45 -26.84 4.71
C ALA A 154 -9.03 -25.62 3.88
N ASP A 155 -8.49 -25.84 2.68
CA ASP A 155 -8.05 -24.76 1.78
C ASP A 155 -9.15 -23.72 1.52
N LEU A 156 -10.41 -24.16 1.42
CA LEU A 156 -11.57 -23.28 1.24
C LEU A 156 -11.76 -22.31 2.41
N GLU A 157 -11.58 -22.78 3.63
CA GLU A 157 -11.73 -21.94 4.84
C GLU A 157 -10.64 -20.87 4.91
N VAL A 158 -9.41 -21.22 4.53
CA VAL A 158 -8.30 -20.26 4.42
C VAL A 158 -8.61 -19.20 3.37
N LEU A 159 -9.14 -19.61 2.21
CA LEU A 159 -9.51 -18.69 1.13
C LEU A 159 -10.64 -17.73 1.55
N GLU A 160 -11.68 -18.23 2.22
CA GLU A 160 -12.79 -17.41 2.71
C GLU A 160 -12.32 -16.35 3.71
N VAL A 161 -11.45 -16.71 4.65
CA VAL A 161 -10.89 -15.75 5.63
C VAL A 161 -10.04 -14.68 4.94
N LEU A 162 -9.21 -15.08 3.97
CA LEU A 162 -8.40 -14.14 3.19
C LEU A 162 -9.27 -13.19 2.36
N GLU A 163 -10.33 -13.70 1.74
CA GLU A 163 -11.29 -12.90 0.99
C GLU A 163 -12.02 -11.90 1.90
N LEU A 164 -12.52 -12.34 3.05
CA LEU A 164 -13.21 -11.49 4.02
C LEU A 164 -12.31 -10.36 4.55
N THR A 165 -11.04 -10.67 4.80
CA THR A 165 -10.04 -9.69 5.29
C THR A 165 -9.69 -8.66 4.21
N ASN A 166 -9.56 -9.09 2.95
CA ASN A 166 -9.34 -8.17 1.83
C ASN A 166 -10.56 -7.26 1.60
N ARG A 167 -11.78 -7.81 1.71
CA ARG A 167 -13.02 -7.07 1.49
C ARG A 167 -13.29 -6.02 2.57
N SER A 168 -12.94 -6.32 3.82
CA SER A 168 -13.05 -5.36 4.92
C SER A 168 -12.04 -4.19 4.81
N SER A 169 -10.96 -4.38 4.05
CA SER A 169 -9.99 -3.32 3.70
C SER A 169 -10.41 -2.47 2.49
N GLN A 170 -11.41 -2.90 1.69
CA GLN A 170 -11.91 -2.18 0.51
C GLN A 170 -12.98 -1.11 0.82
N ARG A 171 -13.32 -0.87 2.09
CA ARG A 171 -14.40 0.06 2.50
C ARG A 171 -14.16 1.55 2.21
N PHE A 172 -13.08 1.93 1.50
CA PHE A 172 -12.75 3.33 1.23
C PHE A 172 -12.82 3.76 -0.25
N SER A 173 -13.38 2.94 -1.16
CA SER A 173 -13.43 3.30 -2.60
C SER A 173 -14.82 3.28 -3.27
N GLU A 174 -15.91 3.13 -2.53
CA GLU A 174 -17.29 3.09 -3.08
C GLU A 174 -18.18 4.26 -2.62
N ALA A 175 -17.59 5.43 -2.40
CA ALA A 175 -18.34 6.66 -2.23
C ALA A 175 -17.84 7.72 -3.22
N GLU A 176 -18.21 7.58 -4.49
CA GLU A 176 -18.41 8.68 -5.45
C GLU A 176 -18.89 8.11 -6.79
N LEU A 177 -20.21 8.16 -6.99
CA LEU A 177 -20.88 8.26 -8.29
C LEU A 177 -21.83 9.46 -8.21
#